data_AF-A0A9D6XXG5-F1
#
_entry.id   AF-A0A9D6XXG5-F1
#
_cell.length_a   1.000
_cell.length_b   1.000
_cell.length_c   1.000
_cell.angle_alpha   90.00
_cell.angle_beta   90.00
_cell.angle_gamma   90.00
#
_symmetry.space_group_name_H-M   'P 1'
#
loop_
_entity.id
_entity.type
_entity.pdbx_description
1 polymer ?
#
loop_
_entity_poly.entity_id
_entity_poly.type
_entity_poly.pdbx_seq_one_letter_code
_entity_poly.pdbx_strand_id
1 'polypeptide(L)'
;TMLSWEIAQRYGHEGLPDDTIHIRFAGSAGQSFGAFLARGVTLDLIGDTNDYCGKGLSGGRISVQPSPKFRGEPTENIITGNVVLYGAIAGTAYFRGVAGERFAVRNSGAQAVVEGVGDHGCEYMTGGTVVVLGATGRNFAAGMSGGIAYVFDEDGEFVKYCNTAMVEIEPVLSESEQQAKVTRDLWHLGLADEAILNRLIEDHARYTGSSRAHGIIEQWNSYRLRFVKVFPKEYKRALTEFAAAQRKAAA
;
A
#
# COMPACT_ATOMS: atom_id res chain seq x y z
N THR A 1 -13.77 -13.88 -5.90
CA THR A 1 -13.49 -14.33 -7.29
C THR A 1 -14.74 -14.53 -8.12
N MET A 2 -15.59 -15.55 -7.87
CA MET A 2 -16.80 -15.78 -8.70
C MET A 2 -17.73 -14.56 -8.73
N LEU A 3 -17.94 -13.91 -7.58
CA LEU A 3 -18.69 -12.65 -7.50
C LEU A 3 -18.10 -11.56 -8.41
N SER A 4 -16.78 -11.36 -8.37
CA SER A 4 -16.12 -10.36 -9.22
C SER A 4 -16.27 -10.66 -10.70
N TRP A 5 -16.28 -11.95 -11.07
CA TRP A 5 -16.49 -12.37 -12.45
C TRP A 5 -17.90 -12.02 -12.95
N GLU A 6 -18.93 -12.25 -12.13
CA GLU A 6 -20.31 -11.85 -12.44
C GLU A 6 -20.42 -10.33 -12.63
N ILE A 7 -19.78 -9.55 -11.75
CA ILE A 7 -19.76 -8.09 -11.85
C ILE A 7 -19.05 -7.65 -13.13
N ALA A 8 -17.85 -8.19 -13.40
CA ALA A 8 -17.07 -7.83 -14.58
C ALA A 8 -17.79 -8.21 -15.88
N GLN A 9 -18.54 -9.33 -15.92
CA GLN A 9 -19.34 -9.70 -17.08
C GLN A 9 -20.43 -8.68 -17.40
N ARG A 10 -21.04 -8.08 -16.37
CA ARG A 10 -22.20 -7.18 -16.52
C ARG A 10 -21.81 -5.71 -16.65
N TYR A 11 -20.76 -5.30 -15.94
CA TYR A 11 -20.38 -3.88 -15.76
C TYR A 11 -18.94 -3.58 -16.18
N GLY A 12 -18.21 -4.58 -16.69
CA GLY A 12 -16.81 -4.41 -17.09
C GLY A 12 -15.91 -4.00 -15.92
N HIS A 13 -14.83 -3.27 -16.22
CA HIS A 13 -13.88 -2.81 -15.22
C HIS A 13 -14.40 -1.63 -14.38
N GLU A 14 -15.37 -0.86 -14.88
CA GLU A 14 -16.04 0.19 -14.10
C GLU A 14 -16.72 -0.40 -12.86
N GLY A 15 -17.25 -1.62 -12.98
CA GLY A 15 -17.80 -2.35 -11.85
C GLY A 15 -19.02 -1.66 -11.23
N LEU A 16 -19.13 -1.73 -9.91
CA LEU A 16 -20.23 -1.11 -9.16
C LEU A 16 -19.74 0.18 -8.46
N PRO A 17 -20.66 1.07 -8.03
CA PRO A 17 -20.33 2.13 -7.09
C PRO A 17 -19.59 1.59 -5.86
N ASP A 18 -18.74 2.42 -5.25
CA ASP A 18 -17.95 2.00 -4.09
C ASP A 18 -18.84 1.46 -2.97
N ASP A 19 -18.36 0.43 -2.27
CA ASP A 19 -19.03 -0.22 -1.14
C ASP A 19 -20.46 -0.76 -1.41
N THR A 20 -20.80 -1.04 -2.66
CA THR A 20 -22.12 -1.60 -3.02
C THR A 20 -22.35 -2.98 -2.41
N ILE A 21 -21.32 -3.83 -2.36
CA ILE A 21 -21.39 -5.18 -1.76
C ILE A 21 -20.36 -5.28 -0.66
N HIS A 22 -20.83 -5.40 0.58
CA HIS A 22 -19.98 -5.57 1.75
C HIS A 22 -20.14 -6.96 2.35
N ILE A 23 -19.05 -7.72 2.44
CA ILE A 23 -19.03 -9.07 2.99
C ILE A 23 -18.03 -9.12 4.16
N ARG A 24 -18.52 -9.58 5.32
CA ARG A 24 -17.70 -9.80 6.51
C ARG A 24 -17.48 -11.29 6.74
N PHE A 25 -16.23 -11.67 6.97
CA PHE A 25 -15.80 -13.02 7.26
C PHE A 25 -15.17 -13.09 8.66
N ALA A 26 -15.20 -14.28 9.25
CA ALA A 26 -14.49 -14.58 10.49
C ALA A 26 -13.79 -15.94 10.37
N GLY A 27 -12.54 -16.01 10.84
CA GLY A 27 -11.70 -17.21 10.77
C GLY A 27 -10.52 -17.04 9.82
N SER A 28 -9.96 -18.16 9.35
CA SER A 28 -8.77 -18.17 8.50
C SER A 28 -9.16 -18.35 7.03
N ALA A 29 -8.85 -17.38 6.19
CA ALA A 29 -9.08 -17.49 4.77
C ALA A 29 -8.01 -18.35 4.09
N GLY A 30 -8.46 -19.21 3.18
CA GLY A 30 -7.56 -19.97 2.33
C GLY A 30 -6.78 -19.09 1.35
N GLN A 31 -6.04 -19.78 0.47
CA GLN A 31 -5.26 -19.18 -0.60
C GLN A 31 -6.11 -18.28 -1.51
N SER A 32 -5.54 -17.18 -2.01
CA SER A 32 -6.20 -16.30 -3.00
C SER A 32 -7.49 -15.63 -2.51
N PHE A 33 -7.60 -15.34 -1.21
CA PHE A 33 -8.70 -14.55 -0.67
C PHE A 33 -8.80 -13.19 -1.40
N GLY A 34 -9.98 -12.81 -1.87
CA GLY A 34 -10.17 -11.55 -2.60
C GLY A 34 -9.43 -11.47 -3.95
N ALA A 35 -9.04 -12.59 -4.57
CA ALA A 35 -8.42 -12.54 -5.88
C ALA A 35 -9.35 -11.91 -6.94
N PHE A 36 -8.77 -11.02 -7.75
CA PHE A 36 -9.46 -10.25 -8.79
C PHE A 36 -10.69 -9.50 -8.28
N LEU A 37 -10.64 -8.98 -7.04
CA LEU A 37 -11.78 -8.30 -6.45
C LEU A 37 -12.15 -7.04 -7.26
N ALA A 38 -13.38 -7.02 -7.78
CA ALA A 38 -13.89 -5.96 -8.63
C ALA A 38 -14.28 -4.71 -7.83
N ARG A 39 -14.33 -3.56 -8.51
CA ARG A 39 -14.79 -2.30 -7.92
C ARG A 39 -16.21 -2.44 -7.36
N GLY A 40 -16.41 -1.85 -6.18
CA GLY A 40 -17.68 -1.85 -5.45
C GLY A 40 -17.89 -3.05 -4.53
N VAL A 41 -16.91 -3.96 -4.42
CA VAL A 41 -16.92 -5.05 -3.45
C VAL A 41 -15.92 -4.76 -2.32
N THR A 42 -16.40 -4.84 -1.08
CA THR A 42 -15.62 -4.72 0.15
C THR A 42 -15.63 -6.05 0.89
N LEU A 43 -14.44 -6.57 1.21
CA LEU A 43 -14.27 -7.77 2.03
C LEU A 43 -13.55 -7.40 3.33
N ASP A 44 -14.22 -7.60 4.46
CA ASP A 44 -13.59 -7.50 5.78
C ASP A 44 -13.39 -8.90 6.36
N LEU A 45 -12.20 -9.18 6.87
CA LEU A 45 -11.88 -10.44 7.52
C LEU A 45 -11.41 -10.21 8.96
N ILE A 46 -12.12 -10.82 9.90
CA ILE A 46 -11.71 -10.93 11.30
C ILE A 46 -11.00 -12.29 11.48
N GLY A 47 -9.68 -12.28 11.41
CA GLY A 47 -8.82 -13.45 11.45
C GLY A 47 -7.54 -13.22 10.64
N ASP A 48 -7.20 -14.15 9.77
CA ASP A 48 -5.94 -14.20 9.03
C ASP A 48 -6.13 -14.78 7.61
N THR A 49 -5.20 -14.51 6.70
CA THR A 49 -5.23 -15.07 5.34
C THR A 49 -3.95 -15.84 5.01
N ASN A 50 -4.08 -16.88 4.20
CA ASN A 50 -2.94 -17.53 3.56
C ASN A 50 -2.38 -16.70 2.38
N ASP A 51 -1.53 -17.31 1.55
CA ASP A 51 -0.84 -16.61 0.44
C ASP A 51 -1.82 -16.10 -0.64
N TYR A 52 -1.31 -15.17 -1.45
CA TYR A 52 -2.00 -14.56 -2.59
C TYR A 52 -3.27 -13.77 -2.24
N CYS A 53 -3.42 -13.32 -0.99
CA CYS A 53 -4.51 -12.40 -0.65
C CYS A 53 -4.49 -11.18 -1.59
N GLY A 54 -5.63 -10.86 -2.18
CA GLY A 54 -5.77 -9.77 -3.14
C GLY A 54 -4.98 -9.95 -4.44
N LYS A 55 -4.61 -11.18 -4.83
CA LYS A 55 -3.97 -11.44 -6.13
C LYS A 55 -4.77 -10.80 -7.26
N GLY A 56 -4.12 -9.96 -8.06
CA GLY A 56 -4.76 -9.24 -9.16
C GLY A 56 -5.90 -8.31 -8.70
N LEU A 57 -5.82 -7.73 -7.50
CA LEU A 57 -6.83 -6.77 -6.99
C LEU A 57 -7.17 -5.73 -8.08
N SER A 58 -8.46 -5.56 -8.36
CA SER A 58 -8.97 -4.89 -9.56
C SER A 58 -10.05 -3.85 -9.22
N GLY A 59 -9.85 -3.11 -8.12
CA GLY A 59 -10.70 -1.98 -7.73
C GLY A 59 -11.51 -2.20 -6.45
N GLY A 60 -11.59 -3.43 -5.93
CA GLY A 60 -12.26 -3.71 -4.66
C GLY A 60 -11.45 -3.28 -3.43
N ARG A 61 -12.05 -3.47 -2.25
CA ARG A 61 -11.44 -3.21 -0.95
C ARG A 61 -11.29 -4.49 -0.12
N ILE A 62 -10.12 -4.68 0.49
CA ILE A 62 -9.86 -5.77 1.43
C ILE A 62 -9.40 -5.18 2.77
N SER A 63 -9.96 -5.63 3.88
CA SER A 63 -9.43 -5.37 5.21
C SER A 63 -9.24 -6.69 5.95
N VAL A 64 -8.11 -6.83 6.64
CA VAL A 64 -7.81 -8.00 7.48
C VAL A 64 -7.34 -7.51 8.84
N GLN A 65 -8.05 -7.94 9.88
CA GLN A 65 -7.72 -7.63 11.27
C GLN A 65 -7.73 -8.90 12.11
N PRO A 66 -6.86 -8.98 13.14
CA PRO A 66 -6.80 -10.16 13.99
C PRO A 66 -8.13 -10.35 14.74
N SER A 67 -8.40 -11.61 15.09
CA SER A 67 -9.52 -11.94 15.95
C SER A 67 -9.42 -11.19 17.30
N PRO A 68 -10.52 -10.71 17.90
CA PRO A 68 -10.51 -10.16 19.27
C PRO A 68 -10.00 -11.15 20.34
N LYS A 69 -9.93 -12.44 20.00
CA LYS A 69 -9.36 -13.50 20.86
C LYS A 69 -7.83 -13.59 20.75
N PHE A 70 -7.22 -12.98 19.75
CA PHE A 70 -5.76 -12.91 19.61
C PHE A 70 -5.18 -12.12 20.79
N ARG A 71 -3.98 -12.51 21.23
CA ARG A 71 -3.30 -11.95 22.41
C ARG A 71 -1.88 -11.47 22.12
N GLY A 72 -1.36 -11.73 20.92
CA GLY A 72 -0.06 -11.22 20.50
C GLY A 72 -0.14 -9.78 20.01
N GLU A 73 1.02 -9.19 19.74
CA GLU A 73 1.14 -7.86 19.13
C GLU A 73 1.00 -7.97 17.61
N PRO A 74 0.00 -7.35 16.97
CA PRO A 74 -0.19 -7.44 15.52
C PRO A 74 1.06 -7.07 14.71
N THR A 75 1.83 -6.06 15.14
CA THR A 75 3.03 -5.59 14.43
C THR A 75 4.18 -6.59 14.45
N GLU A 76 4.11 -7.64 15.27
CA GLU A 76 5.12 -8.68 15.42
C GLU A 76 4.63 -10.05 14.89
N ASN A 77 3.40 -10.13 14.40
CA ASN A 77 2.76 -11.41 14.05
C ASN A 77 2.19 -11.40 12.64
N ILE A 78 2.33 -12.52 11.95
CA ILE A 78 1.85 -12.70 10.58
C ILE A 78 0.32 -12.71 10.56
N ILE A 79 -0.28 -11.84 9.75
CA ILE A 79 -1.72 -11.80 9.49
C ILE A 79 -2.10 -12.25 8.08
N THR A 80 -1.16 -12.11 7.13
CA THR A 80 -1.34 -12.55 5.75
C THR A 80 -0.08 -13.25 5.26
N GLY A 81 -0.25 -14.30 4.45
CA GLY A 81 0.86 -15.04 3.86
C GLY A 81 1.67 -14.27 2.82
N ASN A 82 2.25 -15.00 1.87
CA ASN A 82 3.19 -14.51 0.88
C ASN A 82 2.49 -14.00 -0.39
N VAL A 83 3.25 -13.27 -1.22
CA VAL A 83 2.86 -12.87 -2.59
C VAL A 83 1.50 -12.15 -2.65
N VAL A 84 1.23 -11.36 -1.60
CA VAL A 84 0.02 -10.58 -1.41
C VAL A 84 -0.04 -9.46 -2.43
N LEU A 85 -1.22 -9.18 -3.00
CA LEU A 85 -1.44 -8.18 -4.04
C LEU A 85 -0.63 -8.40 -5.33
N TYR A 86 -0.30 -9.67 -5.64
CA TYR A 86 0.42 -10.00 -6.85
C TYR A 86 -0.24 -9.41 -8.10
N GLY A 87 0.45 -8.51 -8.79
CA GLY A 87 -0.05 -7.93 -10.05
C GLY A 87 -1.34 -7.11 -9.89
N ALA A 88 -1.61 -6.59 -8.69
CA ALA A 88 -2.77 -5.73 -8.45
C ALA A 88 -2.73 -4.47 -9.33
N ILE A 89 -3.87 -4.05 -9.87
CA ILE A 89 -3.97 -2.93 -10.82
C ILE A 89 -4.75 -1.73 -10.28
N ALA A 90 -5.64 -1.96 -9.31
CA ALA A 90 -6.46 -0.93 -8.68
C ALA A 90 -7.07 -1.48 -7.39
N GLY A 91 -7.57 -0.61 -6.51
CA GLY A 91 -8.24 -1.00 -5.27
C GLY A 91 -7.41 -0.70 -4.03
N THR A 92 -7.96 -1.06 -2.88
CA THR A 92 -7.39 -0.75 -1.56
C THR A 92 -7.28 -2.00 -0.69
N ALA A 93 -6.20 -2.13 0.10
CA ALA A 93 -6.01 -3.25 1.00
C ALA A 93 -5.36 -2.85 2.33
N TYR A 94 -5.92 -3.29 3.45
CA TYR A 94 -5.51 -2.88 4.79
C TYR A 94 -5.28 -4.10 5.68
N PHE A 95 -4.07 -4.25 6.22
CA PHE A 95 -3.66 -5.44 6.96
C PHE A 95 -3.11 -5.04 8.34
N ARG A 96 -3.86 -5.34 9.41
CA ARG A 96 -3.42 -5.09 10.79
C ARG A 96 -2.53 -6.21 11.28
N GLY A 97 -1.33 -6.24 10.75
CA GLY A 97 -0.26 -7.14 11.15
C GLY A 97 0.81 -7.28 10.06
N VAL A 98 1.66 -8.30 10.22
CA VAL A 98 2.79 -8.54 9.32
C VAL A 98 2.36 -9.37 8.12
N ALA A 99 2.75 -8.96 6.91
CA ALA A 99 2.68 -9.79 5.72
C ALA A 99 3.93 -10.65 5.55
N GLY A 100 3.78 -11.82 4.94
CA GLY A 100 4.91 -12.66 4.53
C GLY A 100 5.80 -12.02 3.45
N GLU A 101 6.53 -12.87 2.74
CA GLU A 101 7.45 -12.45 1.67
C GLU A 101 6.71 -11.93 0.44
N ARG A 102 7.40 -11.09 -0.35
CA ARG A 102 6.92 -10.58 -1.64
C ARG A 102 5.58 -9.85 -1.56
N PHE A 103 5.36 -9.11 -0.49
CA PHE A 103 4.20 -8.24 -0.37
C PHE A 103 4.20 -7.19 -1.50
N ALA A 104 3.05 -7.01 -2.16
CA ALA A 104 2.85 -6.08 -3.27
C ALA A 104 3.79 -6.31 -4.47
N VAL A 105 4.23 -7.55 -4.68
CA VAL A 105 5.04 -7.91 -5.84
C VAL A 105 4.30 -7.62 -7.15
N ARG A 106 4.93 -6.89 -8.06
CA ARG A 106 4.33 -6.42 -9.32
C ARG A 106 3.06 -5.59 -9.16
N ASN A 107 2.83 -4.96 -8.00
CA ASN A 107 1.74 -4.01 -7.86
C ASN A 107 1.90 -2.89 -8.91
N SER A 108 0.81 -2.63 -9.62
CA SER A 108 0.74 -1.70 -10.76
C SER A 108 -0.27 -0.57 -10.53
N GLY A 109 -0.98 -0.55 -9.40
CA GLY A 109 -1.95 0.52 -9.15
C GLY A 109 -2.80 0.41 -7.88
N ALA A 110 -2.70 -0.68 -7.11
CA ALA A 110 -3.40 -0.77 -5.83
C ALA A 110 -2.73 0.08 -4.74
N GLN A 111 -3.54 0.52 -3.78
CA GLN A 111 -3.08 1.17 -2.56
C GLN A 111 -3.15 0.18 -1.40
N ALA A 112 -2.12 0.11 -0.57
CA ALA A 112 -2.12 -0.83 0.54
C ALA A 112 -1.45 -0.27 1.79
N VAL A 113 -1.96 -0.68 2.96
CA VAL A 113 -1.34 -0.42 4.27
C VAL A 113 -1.16 -1.75 5.01
N VAL A 114 0.03 -1.96 5.55
CA VAL A 114 0.40 -3.17 6.29
C VAL A 114 1.33 -2.79 7.46
N GLU A 115 1.33 -3.57 8.55
CA GLU A 115 2.09 -3.23 9.77
C GLU A 115 3.48 -3.87 9.85
N GLY A 116 3.86 -4.61 8.81
CA GLY A 116 5.21 -5.14 8.61
C GLY A 116 5.23 -6.03 7.38
N VAL A 117 6.40 -6.26 6.80
CA VAL A 117 6.56 -7.12 5.63
C VAL A 117 7.80 -7.99 5.76
N GLY A 118 7.72 -9.21 5.21
CA GLY A 118 8.88 -10.07 5.03
C GLY A 118 9.83 -9.59 3.92
N ASP A 119 10.70 -10.49 3.47
CA ASP A 119 11.68 -10.20 2.42
C ASP A 119 11.01 -9.87 1.08
N HIS A 120 11.68 -9.09 0.24
CA HIS A 120 11.26 -8.75 -1.13
C HIS A 120 9.95 -7.95 -1.20
N GLY A 121 9.63 -7.14 -0.19
CA GLY A 121 8.50 -6.20 -0.26
C GLY A 121 8.62 -5.24 -1.46
N CYS A 122 7.49 -4.99 -2.14
CA CYS A 122 7.38 -4.13 -3.32
C CYS A 122 8.29 -4.53 -4.51
N GLU A 123 8.73 -5.79 -4.58
CA GLU A 123 9.54 -6.29 -5.69
C GLU A 123 8.81 -6.11 -7.03
N TYR A 124 9.50 -5.56 -8.04
CA TYR A 124 8.96 -5.28 -9.37
C TYR A 124 7.69 -4.42 -9.40
N MET A 125 7.43 -3.62 -8.36
CA MET A 125 6.30 -2.69 -8.35
C MET A 125 6.49 -1.61 -9.42
N THR A 126 5.43 -1.36 -10.20
CA THR A 126 5.40 -0.44 -11.35
C THR A 126 4.38 0.68 -11.18
N GLY A 127 3.54 0.62 -10.14
CA GLY A 127 2.52 1.61 -9.84
C GLY A 127 1.82 1.34 -8.51
N GLY A 128 0.96 2.26 -8.08
CA GLY A 128 0.25 2.16 -6.81
C GLY A 128 0.94 2.86 -5.65
N THR A 129 0.43 2.64 -4.44
CA THR A 129 0.93 3.27 -3.20
C THR A 129 0.97 2.26 -2.08
N VAL A 130 2.14 1.99 -1.49
CA VAL A 130 2.26 1.05 -0.36
C VAL A 130 2.71 1.81 0.88
N VAL A 131 2.07 1.57 2.02
CA VAL A 131 2.49 2.09 3.33
C VAL A 131 2.80 0.90 4.23
N VAL A 132 4.03 0.84 4.73
CA VAL A 132 4.46 -0.16 5.72
C VAL A 132 4.64 0.55 7.04
N LEU A 133 3.79 0.23 8.02
CA LEU A 133 3.82 0.83 9.34
C LEU A 133 4.74 0.07 10.30
N GLY A 134 5.75 -0.66 9.84
CA GLY A 134 6.63 -1.40 10.73
C GLY A 134 7.82 -2.02 10.02
N ALA A 135 8.38 -3.08 10.60
CA ALA A 135 9.60 -3.70 10.12
C ALA A 135 9.47 -4.25 8.69
N THR A 136 10.58 -4.21 7.95
CA THR A 136 10.68 -4.74 6.60
C THR A 136 11.78 -5.79 6.52
N GLY A 137 11.54 -6.85 5.75
CA GLY A 137 12.59 -7.79 5.36
C GLY A 137 13.56 -7.23 4.32
N ARG A 138 14.54 -8.05 3.95
CA ARG A 138 15.64 -7.72 3.05
C ARG A 138 15.17 -7.51 1.61
N ASN A 139 16.00 -6.81 0.84
CA ASN A 139 15.84 -6.61 -0.59
C ASN A 139 14.51 -5.95 -0.98
N PHE A 140 14.01 -5.07 -0.10
CA PHE A 140 12.81 -4.28 -0.35
C PHE A 140 13.00 -3.39 -1.60
N ALA A 141 11.96 -3.26 -2.41
CA ALA A 141 11.92 -2.47 -3.64
C ALA A 141 12.89 -2.92 -4.76
N ALA A 142 13.39 -4.16 -4.72
CA ALA A 142 14.18 -4.70 -5.81
C ALA A 142 13.39 -4.70 -7.14
N GLY A 143 13.97 -4.12 -8.18
CA GLY A 143 13.30 -3.99 -9.49
C GLY A 143 12.09 -3.06 -9.51
N MET A 144 11.83 -2.30 -8.45
CA MET A 144 10.73 -1.34 -8.39
C MET A 144 11.02 -0.17 -9.34
N SER A 145 10.15 0.02 -10.33
CA SER A 145 10.32 1.01 -11.40
C SER A 145 9.22 2.07 -11.43
N GLY A 146 8.14 1.91 -10.65
CA GLY A 146 7.06 2.90 -10.55
C GLY A 146 6.19 2.74 -9.31
N GLY A 147 5.35 3.75 -9.05
CA GLY A 147 4.62 3.89 -7.80
C GLY A 147 5.49 4.43 -6.66
N ILE A 148 4.90 4.55 -5.47
CA ILE A 148 5.58 5.03 -4.26
C ILE A 148 5.32 4.07 -3.11
N ALA A 149 6.36 3.80 -2.30
CA ALA A 149 6.20 3.17 -1.01
C ALA A 149 6.63 4.14 0.10
N TYR A 150 5.92 4.12 1.22
CA TYR A 150 6.30 4.80 2.45
C TYR A 150 6.55 3.75 3.52
N VAL A 151 7.64 3.90 4.26
CA VAL A 151 8.01 2.97 5.33
C VAL A 151 8.20 3.76 6.60
N PHE A 152 7.56 3.31 7.68
CA PHE A 152 7.79 3.83 9.02
C PHE A 152 9.06 3.17 9.58
N ASP A 153 10.18 3.88 9.43
CA ASP A 153 11.53 3.43 9.83
C ASP A 153 11.77 3.80 11.29
N GLU A 154 11.23 2.99 12.20
CA GLU A 154 11.24 3.26 13.64
C GLU A 154 12.67 3.32 14.21
N ASP A 155 13.56 2.45 13.73
CA ASP A 155 14.93 2.28 14.23
C ASP A 155 16.00 2.96 13.35
N GLY A 156 15.61 3.55 12.22
CA GLY A 156 16.54 4.18 11.27
C GLY A 156 17.39 3.18 10.48
N GLU A 157 16.95 1.92 10.39
CA GLU A 157 17.71 0.83 9.77
C GLU A 157 17.18 0.42 8.39
N PHE A 158 16.05 0.98 7.94
CA PHE A 158 15.39 0.59 6.68
C PHE A 158 16.35 0.59 5.47
N VAL A 159 17.29 1.54 5.41
CA VAL A 159 18.28 1.65 4.33
C VAL A 159 19.08 0.35 4.15
N LYS A 160 19.35 -0.41 5.22
CA LYS A 160 20.08 -1.70 5.16
C LYS A 160 19.27 -2.80 4.48
N TYR A 161 17.94 -2.69 4.53
CA TYR A 161 17.01 -3.67 3.99
C TYR A 161 16.51 -3.31 2.59
N CYS A 162 16.70 -2.07 2.15
CA CYS A 162 16.25 -1.59 0.86
C CYS A 162 17.28 -1.82 -0.26
N ASN A 163 16.83 -2.31 -1.40
CA ASN A 163 17.63 -2.39 -2.61
C ASN A 163 17.61 -1.05 -3.36
N THR A 164 18.69 -0.28 -3.24
CA THR A 164 18.80 1.10 -3.76
C THR A 164 19.27 1.18 -5.22
N ALA A 165 19.33 0.05 -5.94
CA ALA A 165 19.77 0.06 -7.33
C ALA A 165 18.89 0.97 -8.21
N MET A 166 17.57 0.82 -8.10
CA MET A 166 16.58 1.54 -8.92
C MET A 166 15.77 2.61 -8.17
N VAL A 167 15.90 2.68 -6.85
CA VAL A 167 15.12 3.61 -6.01
C VAL A 167 16.02 4.55 -5.22
N GLU A 168 15.47 5.69 -4.85
CA GLU A 168 15.99 6.64 -3.87
C GLU A 168 15.14 6.58 -2.61
N ILE A 169 15.77 6.79 -1.46
CA ILE A 169 15.10 6.93 -0.17
C ILE A 169 15.14 8.40 0.20
N GLU A 170 13.98 9.00 0.37
CA GLU A 170 13.80 10.42 0.68
C GLU A 170 13.05 10.58 2.00
N PRO A 171 13.30 11.64 2.80
CA PRO A 171 12.48 11.92 3.97
C PRO A 171 11.08 12.36 3.54
N VAL A 172 10.05 11.99 4.31
CA VAL A 172 8.72 12.58 4.15
C VAL A 172 8.73 13.98 4.76
N LEU A 173 8.66 15.01 3.93
CA LEU A 173 8.61 16.42 4.36
C LEU A 173 7.22 16.80 4.86
N SER A 174 7.13 17.89 5.63
CA SER A 174 5.81 18.50 5.87
C SER A 174 5.25 19.08 4.57
N GLU A 175 3.93 19.22 4.46
CA GLU A 175 3.28 19.78 3.28
C GLU A 175 3.89 21.14 2.89
N SER A 176 4.08 22.05 3.86
CA SER A 176 4.68 23.37 3.60
C SER A 176 6.12 23.27 3.08
N GLU A 177 6.92 22.36 3.63
CA GLU A 177 8.30 22.17 3.18
C GLU A 177 8.36 21.54 1.79
N GLN A 178 7.48 20.58 1.51
CA GLN A 178 7.38 19.95 0.21
C GLN A 178 6.95 20.96 -0.86
N GLN A 179 5.96 21.80 -0.56
CA GLN A 179 5.55 22.91 -1.44
C GLN A 179 6.70 23.87 -1.75
N ALA A 180 7.54 24.17 -0.76
CA ALA A 180 8.68 25.06 -0.95
C ALA A 180 9.85 24.42 -1.72
N LYS A 181 10.08 23.10 -1.58
CA LYS A 181 11.30 22.42 -2.06
C LYS A 181 11.09 21.53 -3.28
N VAL A 182 9.88 21.05 -3.53
CA VAL A 182 9.59 20.01 -4.54
C VAL A 182 8.52 20.51 -5.50
N THR A 183 8.83 20.49 -6.80
CA THR A 183 7.87 20.88 -7.84
C THR A 183 6.66 19.95 -7.84
N ARG A 184 5.46 20.51 -8.03
CA ARG A 184 4.20 19.75 -8.04
C ARG A 184 4.16 18.59 -9.03
N ASP A 185 4.93 18.67 -10.12
CA ASP A 185 5.04 17.60 -11.11
C ASP A 185 5.63 16.29 -10.55
N LEU A 186 6.39 16.38 -9.46
CA LEU A 186 7.00 15.23 -8.77
C LEU A 186 6.12 14.71 -7.62
N TRP A 187 4.96 15.33 -7.40
CA TRP A 187 4.05 14.92 -6.34
C TRP A 187 3.27 13.69 -6.78
N HIS A 188 3.36 12.64 -5.96
CA HIS A 188 2.62 11.41 -6.22
C HIS A 188 1.12 11.69 -6.18
N LEU A 189 0.37 11.21 -7.18
CA LEU A 189 -1.07 11.49 -7.33
C LEU A 189 -1.43 12.99 -7.35
N GLY A 190 -0.46 13.90 -7.56
CA GLY A 190 -0.66 15.35 -7.47
C GLY A 190 -0.89 15.90 -6.05
N LEU A 191 -0.62 15.09 -5.03
CA LEU A 191 -0.86 15.39 -3.61
C LEU A 191 0.46 15.43 -2.83
N ALA A 192 0.48 16.19 -1.73
CA ALA A 192 1.60 16.15 -0.79
C ALA A 192 1.73 14.75 -0.16
N ASP A 193 2.95 14.30 0.09
CA ASP A 193 3.23 12.97 0.66
C ASP A 193 2.52 12.79 2.02
N GLU A 194 2.50 13.85 2.83
CA GLU A 194 1.78 13.92 4.11
C GLU A 194 0.28 13.69 3.96
N ALA A 195 -0.37 14.29 2.94
CA ALA A 195 -1.80 14.12 2.71
C ALA A 195 -2.15 12.68 2.28
N ILE A 196 -1.28 12.05 1.48
CA ILE A 196 -1.45 10.66 1.04
C ILE A 196 -1.32 9.71 2.24
N LEU A 197 -0.29 9.91 3.05
CA LEU A 197 -0.04 9.10 4.25
C LEU A 197 -1.18 9.21 5.25
N ASN A 198 -1.58 10.42 5.63
CA ASN A 198 -2.66 10.64 6.59
C ASN A 198 -3.94 9.93 6.14
N ARG A 199 -4.36 10.11 4.89
CA ARG A 199 -5.55 9.43 4.35
C ARG A 199 -5.44 7.91 4.43
N LEU A 200 -4.31 7.33 4.01
CA LEU A 200 -4.14 5.88 4.00
C LEU A 200 -4.07 5.30 5.42
N ILE A 201 -3.44 5.99 6.36
CA ILE A 201 -3.33 5.56 7.76
C ILE A 201 -4.67 5.71 8.48
N GLU A 202 -5.42 6.79 8.20
CA GLU A 202 -6.79 6.98 8.69
C GLU A 202 -7.74 5.89 8.17
N ASP A 203 -7.66 5.56 6.89
CA ASP A 203 -8.41 4.46 6.30
C ASP A 203 -8.01 3.12 6.95
N HIS A 204 -6.71 2.88 7.17
CA HIS A 204 -6.22 1.68 7.86
C HIS A 204 -6.78 1.59 9.28
N ALA A 205 -6.76 2.69 10.04
CA ALA A 205 -7.36 2.77 11.37
C ALA A 205 -8.87 2.47 11.33
N ARG A 206 -9.59 3.07 10.37
CA ARG A 206 -11.03 2.90 10.19
C ARG A 206 -11.43 1.47 9.86
N TYR A 207 -10.73 0.83 8.92
CA TYR A 207 -11.12 -0.50 8.42
C TYR A 207 -10.57 -1.66 9.27
N THR A 208 -9.54 -1.43 10.11
CA THR A 208 -8.90 -2.52 10.88
C THR A 208 -8.88 -2.31 12.40
N GLY A 209 -9.26 -1.11 12.87
CA GLY A 209 -9.16 -0.72 14.27
C GLY A 209 -7.71 -0.74 14.78
N SER A 210 -6.73 -0.45 13.92
CA SER A 210 -5.30 -0.49 14.26
C SER A 210 -4.94 0.55 15.31
N SER A 211 -4.53 0.08 16.48
CA SER A 211 -3.97 0.93 17.55
C SER A 211 -2.70 1.65 17.12
N ARG A 212 -1.87 1.01 16.28
CA ARG A 212 -0.66 1.63 15.74
C ARG A 212 -0.98 2.79 14.81
N ALA A 213 -1.95 2.62 13.91
CA ALA A 213 -2.42 3.69 13.05
C ALA A 213 -2.96 4.88 13.86
N HIS A 214 -3.78 4.61 14.88
CA HIS A 214 -4.27 5.65 15.79
C HIS A 214 -3.13 6.41 16.48
N GLY A 215 -2.15 5.70 17.05
CA GLY A 215 -1.00 6.35 17.71
C GLY A 215 -0.17 7.22 16.76
N ILE A 216 0.00 6.78 15.50
CA ILE A 216 0.70 7.56 14.47
C ILE A 216 -0.06 8.86 14.15
N ILE A 217 -1.39 8.78 13.98
CA ILE A 217 -2.24 9.94 13.67
C ILE A 217 -2.22 10.95 14.83
N GLU A 218 -2.36 10.48 16.07
CA GLU A 218 -2.39 11.34 17.27
C GLU A 218 -1.08 12.14 17.46
N GLN A 219 0.05 11.57 17.05
CA GLN A 219 1.39 12.16 17.23
C GLN A 219 2.07 12.43 15.88
N TRP A 220 1.28 12.75 14.86
CA TRP A 220 1.71 12.81 13.46
C TRP A 220 2.99 13.63 13.25
N ASN A 221 3.08 14.83 13.81
CA ASN A 221 4.24 15.71 13.63
C ASN A 221 5.57 15.06 14.06
N SER A 222 5.54 14.22 15.11
CA SER A 222 6.72 13.49 15.57
C SER A 222 6.95 12.21 14.77
N TYR A 223 5.89 11.50 14.40
CA TYR A 223 6.00 10.22 13.70
C TYR A 223 6.37 10.40 12.23
N ARG A 224 5.91 11.47 11.56
CA ARG A 224 6.25 11.82 10.17
C ARG A 224 7.76 11.82 9.94
N LEU A 225 8.54 12.32 10.90
CA LEU A 225 10.00 12.41 10.80
C LEU A 225 10.69 11.04 10.69
N ARG A 226 10.00 9.96 11.09
CA ARG A 226 10.46 8.57 10.97
C ARG A 226 9.94 7.88 9.71
N PHE A 227 9.09 8.53 8.92
CA PHE A 227 8.70 8.00 7.62
C PHE A 227 9.74 8.34 6.56
N VAL A 228 10.06 7.32 5.76
CA VAL A 228 10.83 7.45 4.55
C VAL A 228 9.98 7.13 3.33
N LYS A 229 10.24 7.82 2.24
CA LYS A 229 9.64 7.63 0.92
C LYS A 229 10.62 6.88 0.03
N VAL A 230 10.18 5.78 -0.55
CA VAL A 230 10.90 5.03 -1.57
C VAL A 230 10.40 5.47 -2.93
N PHE A 231 11.27 6.14 -3.69
CA PHE A 231 10.95 6.76 -4.97
C PHE A 231 11.79 6.14 -6.08
N PRO A 232 11.19 5.43 -7.06
CA PRO A 232 11.93 4.92 -8.21
C PRO A 232 12.56 6.04 -9.05
N LYS A 233 13.86 5.90 -9.34
CA LYS A 233 14.65 6.87 -10.11
C LYS A 233 14.08 7.09 -11.51
N GLU A 234 13.70 5.99 -12.16
CA GLU A 234 13.11 5.99 -13.50
C GLU A 234 11.74 6.67 -13.52
N TYR A 235 10.92 6.43 -12.49
CA TYR A 235 9.63 7.11 -12.36
C TYR A 235 9.79 8.62 -12.16
N LYS A 236 10.72 9.03 -11.29
CA LYS A 236 11.07 10.43 -11.06
C LYS A 236 11.58 11.12 -12.33
N ARG A 237 12.43 10.43 -13.11
CA ARG A 237 12.87 10.90 -14.43
C ARG A 237 11.70 11.10 -15.39
N ALA A 238 10.83 10.09 -15.51
CA ALA A 238 9.67 10.17 -16.40
C ALA A 238 8.74 11.34 -16.04
N LEU A 239 8.43 11.55 -14.76
CA LEU A 239 7.64 12.70 -14.30
C LEU A 239 8.27 14.04 -14.69
N THR A 240 9.59 14.16 -14.53
CA THR A 240 10.34 15.37 -14.90
C THR A 240 10.27 15.64 -16.41
N GLU A 241 10.45 14.61 -17.23
CA GLU A 241 10.39 14.70 -18.69
C GLU A 241 8.97 15.05 -19.18
N PHE A 242 7.93 14.42 -18.61
CA PHE A 242 6.54 14.75 -18.93
C PHE A 242 6.20 16.21 -18.61
N ALA A 243 6.63 16.71 -17.46
CA ALA A 243 6.43 18.11 -17.07
C ALA A 243 7.14 19.09 -18.01
N ALA A 244 8.39 18.78 -18.40
CA ALA A 244 9.13 19.60 -19.35
C ALA A 244 8.44 19.63 -20.74
N ALA A 245 7.94 18.48 -21.21
CA ALA A 245 7.20 18.39 -22.47
C ALA A 245 5.90 19.20 -22.44
N GLN A 246 5.12 19.15 -21.34
CA GLN A 246 3.89 19.94 -21.19
C GLN A 246 4.17 21.45 -21.18
N ARG A 247 5.20 21.91 -20.47
CA ARG A 247 5.60 23.32 -20.47
C ARG A 247 6.00 23.81 -21.86
N LYS A 248 6.68 22.96 -22.64
CA LYS A 248 7.05 23.28 -24.02
C LYS A 248 5.83 23.34 -24.95
N ALA A 249 4.82 22.50 -24.73
CA ALA A 249 3.59 22.51 -25.54
C ALA A 249 2.65 23.70 -25.22
N ALA A 250 2.76 24.27 -24.01
CA ALA A 250 1.95 25.40 -23.56
C ALA A 250 2.58 26.78 -23.88
N ALA A 251 3.83 26.83 -24.34
CA ALA A 251 4.57 28.02 -24.72
C ALA A 251 4.53 28.26 -26.23
#